data_AF-A0A1S3MQG6-F1
#
_entry.id   AF-A0A1S3MQG6-F1
#
_cell.length_a   1.000
_cell.length_b   1.000
_cell.length_c   1.000
_cell.angle_alpha   90.00
_cell.angle_beta   90.00
_cell.angle_gamma   90.00
#
_symmetry.space_group_name_H-M   'P 1'
#
loop_
_entity.id
_entity.type
_entity.pdbx_description
1 polymer ?
#
loop_
_entity_poly.entity_id
_entity_poly.type
_entity_poly.pdbx_seq_one_letter_code
_entity_poly.pdbx_strand_id
1 'polypeptide(L)'
;MMRMLKETLCVLLWASLEATQSRGCSSFFCRKSHRVSMLSRGADPGKPLFLTPYLEKGNIEEARKQSLVGPLPGASVKSYAGYLTVNNKYNSNLYFWFFPAQERPETAPVLLWLQGGPGGTSMFGLFVEHGPYVVLKNLTGTNIAICV
;
A
#
# COMPACT_ATOMS: atom_id res chain seq x y z
N MET A 1 2.37 -55.51 20.70
CA MET A 1 2.99 -54.44 19.90
C MET A 1 2.02 -53.69 18.97
N MET A 2 0.70 -53.91 19.03
CA MET A 2 -0.29 -53.27 18.13
C MET A 2 -1.26 -52.29 18.82
N ARG A 3 -1.15 -52.13 20.16
CA ARG A 3 -1.91 -51.14 20.95
C ARG A 3 -1.29 -49.74 20.93
N MET A 4 0.04 -49.66 20.93
CA MET A 4 0.80 -48.40 20.95
C MET A 4 0.62 -47.57 19.65
N LEU A 5 0.37 -48.24 18.51
CA LEU A 5 0.22 -47.56 17.21
C LEU A 5 -1.13 -46.85 17.09
N LYS A 6 -2.16 -47.38 17.76
CA LYS A 6 -3.54 -46.83 17.70
C LYS A 6 -3.69 -45.58 18.57
N GLU A 7 -3.03 -45.55 19.72
CA GLU A 7 -3.01 -44.37 20.59
C GLU A 7 -2.19 -43.23 19.96
N THR A 8 -1.06 -43.55 19.31
CA THR A 8 -0.25 -42.54 18.61
C THR A 8 -0.98 -41.93 17.40
N LEU A 9 -1.78 -42.73 16.66
CA LEU A 9 -2.60 -42.21 15.56
C LEU A 9 -3.73 -41.27 16.04
N CYS A 10 -4.35 -41.56 17.20
CA CYS A 10 -5.40 -40.72 17.76
C CYS A 10 -4.87 -39.34 18.19
N VAL A 11 -3.67 -39.26 18.75
CA VAL A 11 -3.07 -37.96 19.16
C VAL A 11 -2.73 -37.10 17.94
N LEU A 12 -2.24 -37.70 16.85
CA LEU A 12 -1.95 -36.98 15.61
C LEU A 12 -3.22 -36.49 14.89
N LEU A 13 -4.31 -37.27 14.94
CA LEU A 13 -5.61 -36.86 14.41
C LEU A 13 -6.25 -35.74 15.24
N TRP A 14 -6.06 -35.74 16.56
CA TRP A 14 -6.59 -34.67 17.42
C TRP A 14 -5.81 -33.35 17.24
N ALA A 15 -4.47 -33.43 17.14
CA ALA A 15 -3.62 -32.27 16.86
C ALA A 15 -3.89 -31.66 15.48
N SER A 16 -4.35 -32.46 14.52
CA SER A 16 -4.74 -31.98 13.18
C SER A 16 -6.10 -31.27 13.17
N LEU A 17 -6.96 -31.55 14.16
CA LEU A 17 -8.29 -30.93 14.24
C LEU A 17 -8.26 -29.54 14.90
N GLU A 18 -7.30 -29.27 15.78
CA GLU A 18 -7.13 -27.95 16.43
C GLU A 18 -6.39 -26.92 15.57
N ALA A 19 -5.71 -27.32 14.50
CA ALA A 19 -5.05 -26.40 13.57
C ALA A 19 -6.03 -25.61 12.65
N THR A 20 -7.33 -25.86 12.77
CA THR A 20 -8.38 -25.22 11.96
C THR A 20 -9.31 -24.31 12.78
N GLN A 21 -8.79 -23.59 13.78
CA GLN A 21 -9.51 -22.43 14.33
C GLN A 21 -8.94 -21.13 13.73
N SER A 22 -9.37 -20.88 12.50
CA SER A 22 -9.13 -19.60 11.85
C SER A 22 -9.86 -18.48 12.58
N ARG A 23 -9.10 -17.44 12.93
CA ARG A 23 -9.48 -16.01 12.88
C ARG A 23 -10.47 -15.52 13.94
N GLY A 24 -9.96 -15.32 15.16
CA GLY A 24 -10.38 -14.16 15.96
C GLY A 24 -9.63 -12.92 15.47
N CYS A 25 -10.32 -12.01 14.77
CA CYS A 25 -9.80 -10.67 14.48
C CYS A 25 -9.51 -9.99 15.83
N SER A 26 -8.26 -9.60 16.09
CA SER A 26 -7.95 -8.90 17.34
C SER A 26 -8.70 -7.55 17.34
N SER A 27 -9.30 -7.22 18.50
CA SER A 27 -10.00 -5.95 18.73
C SER A 27 -9.13 -4.71 18.48
N PHE A 28 -7.81 -4.89 18.36
CA PHE A 28 -6.86 -3.85 18.00
C PHE A 28 -7.03 -3.33 16.56
N PHE A 29 -7.44 -4.16 15.61
CA PHE A 29 -7.65 -3.74 14.21
C PHE A 29 -9.10 -3.43 13.85
N CYS A 30 -10.05 -3.70 14.75
CA CYS A 30 -11.45 -3.27 14.61
C CYS A 30 -11.68 -1.91 15.29
N ARG A 31 -10.80 -0.92 15.05
CA ARG A 31 -11.12 0.47 15.43
C ARG A 31 -12.09 1.03 14.40
N LYS A 32 -13.16 1.69 14.89
CA LYS A 32 -14.10 2.49 14.12
C LYS A 32 -13.40 3.11 12.91
N SER A 33 -13.84 2.73 11.70
CA SER A 33 -13.48 3.46 10.50
C SER A 33 -13.85 4.92 10.74
N HIS A 34 -12.86 5.75 11.05
CA HIS A 34 -13.04 7.19 11.01
C HIS A 34 -13.21 7.49 9.53
N ARG A 35 -14.46 7.67 9.12
CA ARG A 35 -14.80 8.16 7.80
C ARG A 35 -14.18 9.55 7.70
N VAL A 36 -12.99 9.64 7.11
CA VAL A 36 -12.40 10.91 6.71
C VAL A 36 -13.48 11.59 5.86
N SER A 37 -13.93 12.76 6.30
CA SER A 37 -14.90 13.54 5.56
C SER A 37 -14.35 13.73 4.15
N MET A 38 -15.02 13.10 3.19
CA MET A 38 -14.79 13.27 1.76
C MET A 38 -14.51 14.74 1.46
N LEU A 39 -13.42 14.98 0.73
CA LEU A 39 -13.18 16.20 -0.04
C LEU A 39 -14.53 16.73 -0.55
N SER A 40 -14.83 18.00 -0.30
CA SER A 40 -16.04 18.74 -0.69
C SER A 40 -17.07 17.89 -1.43
N ARG A 41 -18.14 17.44 -0.75
CA ARG A 41 -19.24 16.59 -1.29
C ARG A 41 -19.44 16.84 -2.80
N GLY A 42 -18.86 16.00 -3.66
CA GLY A 42 -19.05 16.08 -5.12
C GLY A 42 -17.84 16.41 -5.99
N ALA A 43 -16.62 16.58 -5.45
CA ALA A 43 -15.44 16.65 -6.30
C ALA A 43 -15.16 15.27 -6.97
N ASP A 44 -15.19 15.22 -8.30
CA ASP A 44 -14.83 14.03 -9.08
C ASP A 44 -13.31 13.79 -8.97
N PRO A 45 -12.84 12.67 -8.39
CA PRO A 45 -11.40 12.36 -8.32
C PRO A 45 -10.81 11.98 -9.68
N GLY A 46 -11.63 11.93 -10.73
CA GLY A 46 -11.24 11.53 -12.07
C GLY A 46 -11.15 10.01 -12.23
N LYS A 47 -10.73 9.58 -13.42
CA LYS A 47 -10.55 8.16 -13.74
C LYS A 47 -9.23 7.64 -13.15
N PRO A 48 -9.19 6.41 -12.62
CA PRO A 48 -7.96 5.80 -12.15
C PRO A 48 -6.96 5.64 -13.30
N LEU A 49 -5.70 5.97 -13.04
CA LEU A 49 -4.61 5.82 -13.99
C LEU A 49 -3.97 4.44 -13.88
N PHE A 50 -4.26 3.57 -14.85
CA PHE A 50 -3.58 2.28 -15.00
C PHE A 50 -2.37 2.44 -15.93
N LEU A 51 -1.18 2.14 -15.42
CA LEU A 51 0.07 2.28 -16.18
C LEU A 51 0.41 1.04 -16.98
N THR A 52 -0.04 -0.15 -16.56
CA THR A 52 0.26 -1.43 -17.23
C THR A 52 0.01 -1.41 -18.75
N PRO A 53 -1.11 -0.85 -19.27
CA PRO A 53 -1.32 -0.79 -20.72
C PRO A 53 -0.29 0.04 -21.49
N TYR A 54 0.32 1.04 -20.86
CA TYR A 54 1.40 1.83 -21.46
C TYR A 54 2.72 1.06 -21.42
N LEU A 55 3.00 0.41 -20.30
CA LEU A 55 4.23 -0.38 -20.08
C LEU A 55 4.29 -1.60 -21.02
N GLU A 56 3.18 -2.32 -21.19
CA GLU A 56 3.08 -3.46 -22.11
C GLU A 56 3.30 -3.05 -23.57
N LYS A 57 2.98 -1.80 -23.93
CA LYS A 57 3.22 -1.23 -25.27
C LYS A 57 4.64 -0.67 -25.44
N GLY A 58 5.47 -0.67 -24.40
CA GLY A 58 6.79 -0.03 -24.40
C GLY A 58 6.76 1.50 -24.30
N ASN A 59 5.60 2.11 -24.04
CA ASN A 59 5.43 3.57 -23.95
C ASN A 59 5.83 4.09 -22.55
N ILE A 60 7.09 3.90 -22.18
CA ILE A 60 7.59 4.20 -20.82
C ILE A 60 7.58 5.70 -20.53
N GLU A 61 7.96 6.53 -21.50
CA GLU A 61 7.98 7.98 -21.32
C GLU A 61 6.59 8.55 -21.07
N GLU A 62 5.59 8.07 -21.81
CA GLU A 62 4.20 8.48 -21.63
C GLU A 62 3.66 7.99 -20.28
N ALA A 63 3.93 6.75 -19.88
CA ALA A 63 3.57 6.23 -18.56
C ALA A 63 4.15 7.11 -17.43
N ARG A 64 5.43 7.50 -17.55
CA ARG A 64 6.10 8.39 -16.60
C ARG A 64 5.48 9.79 -16.57
N LYS A 65 5.14 10.34 -17.75
CA LYS A 65 4.49 11.65 -17.86
C LYS A 65 3.11 11.65 -17.22
N GLN A 66 2.29 10.64 -17.51
CA GLN A 66 0.92 10.51 -16.99
C GLN A 66 0.89 10.29 -15.47
N SER A 67 1.88 9.55 -14.93
CA SER A 67 1.96 9.28 -13.49
C SER A 67 2.42 10.48 -12.66
N LEU A 68 2.90 11.56 -13.28
CA LEU A 68 3.38 12.74 -12.55
C LEU A 68 2.25 13.35 -11.70
N VAL A 69 2.49 13.44 -10.39
CA VAL A 69 1.54 14.05 -9.46
C VAL A 69 1.67 15.57 -9.53
N GLY A 70 0.53 16.24 -9.73
CA GLY A 70 0.47 17.70 -9.74
C GLY A 70 0.77 18.33 -8.37
N PRO A 71 0.91 19.67 -8.32
CA PRO A 71 1.15 20.38 -7.07
C PRO A 71 0.03 20.10 -6.05
N LEU A 72 0.40 19.78 -4.81
CA LEU A 72 -0.55 19.59 -3.72
C LEU A 72 -0.65 20.85 -2.86
N PRO A 73 -1.80 21.09 -2.20
CA PRO A 73 -1.97 22.24 -1.33
C PRO A 73 -0.94 22.29 -0.20
N GLY A 74 -0.21 23.41 -0.12
CA GLY A 74 0.81 23.69 0.90
C GLY A 74 2.21 23.15 0.59
N ALA A 75 2.34 22.22 -0.35
CA ALA A 75 3.62 21.58 -0.61
C ALA A 75 3.64 20.85 -1.96
N SER A 76 4.70 21.06 -2.74
CA SER A 76 4.88 20.41 -4.04
C SER A 76 6.17 19.60 -4.05
N VAL A 77 6.06 18.26 -4.00
CA VAL A 77 7.18 17.33 -4.17
C VAL A 77 6.98 16.58 -5.48
N LYS A 78 8.02 16.60 -6.33
CA LYS A 78 8.04 15.80 -7.56
C LYS A 78 7.84 14.34 -7.19
N SER A 79 6.75 13.76 -7.67
CA SER A 79 6.38 12.39 -7.33
C SER A 79 5.52 11.78 -8.42
N TYR A 80 5.41 10.46 -8.40
CA TYR A 80 4.73 9.68 -9.44
C TYR A 80 3.79 8.68 -8.79
N ALA A 81 2.55 8.59 -9.24
CA ALA A 81 1.57 7.67 -8.68
C ALA A 81 0.71 7.03 -9.79
N GLY A 82 0.16 5.86 -9.47
CA GLY A 82 -0.73 5.15 -10.38
C GLY A 82 -0.97 3.71 -9.96
N TYR A 83 -1.66 2.98 -10.83
CA TYR A 83 -1.96 1.56 -10.64
C TYR A 83 -1.15 0.68 -11.59
N LEU A 84 -0.62 -0.41 -11.03
CA LEU A 84 0.00 -1.51 -11.76
C LEU A 84 -0.89 -2.73 -11.65
N THR A 85 -1.31 -3.28 -12.78
CA THR A 85 -2.04 -4.54 -12.84
C THR A 85 -1.10 -5.70 -12.56
N VAL A 86 -1.36 -6.43 -11.48
CA VAL A 86 -0.57 -7.61 -11.06
C VAL A 86 -1.21 -8.91 -11.50
N ASN A 87 -2.51 -8.90 -11.81
CA ASN A 87 -3.19 -10.06 -12.35
C ASN A 87 -4.37 -9.64 -13.25
N ASN A 88 -4.21 -9.83 -14.56
CA ASN A 88 -5.22 -9.48 -15.55
C ASN A 88 -6.50 -10.33 -15.42
N LYS A 89 -6.38 -11.63 -15.07
CA LYS A 89 -7.51 -12.56 -14.95
C LYS A 89 -8.49 -12.12 -13.85
N TYR A 90 -7.98 -11.58 -12.76
CA TYR A 90 -8.78 -11.15 -11.61
C TYR A 90 -8.96 -9.62 -11.53
N ASN A 91 -8.50 -8.88 -12.53
CA ASN A 91 -8.45 -7.41 -12.50
C ASN A 91 -7.82 -6.88 -11.19
N SER A 92 -6.74 -7.53 -10.75
CA SER A 92 -6.04 -7.17 -9.51
C SER A 92 -4.98 -6.12 -9.80
N ASN A 93 -5.04 -5.01 -9.05
CA ASN A 93 -4.21 -3.83 -9.29
C ASN A 93 -3.62 -3.34 -7.97
N LEU A 94 -2.34 -2.98 -7.98
CA LEU A 94 -1.64 -2.36 -6.86
C LEU A 94 -1.43 -0.87 -7.13
N TYR A 95 -1.78 -0.04 -6.16
CA TYR A 95 -1.45 1.37 -6.15
C TYR A 95 -0.01 1.57 -5.65
N PHE A 96 0.72 2.51 -6.24
CA PHE A 96 2.00 2.98 -5.73
C PHE A 96 2.07 4.51 -5.74
N TRP A 97 2.95 5.05 -4.91
CA TRP A 97 3.37 6.45 -4.97
C TRP A 97 4.88 6.54 -4.72
N PHE A 98 5.61 6.91 -5.77
CA PHE A 98 7.06 6.97 -5.83
C PHE A 98 7.56 8.40 -5.71
N PHE A 99 8.67 8.57 -4.98
CA PHE A 99 9.37 9.82 -4.77
C PHE A 99 10.84 9.63 -5.16
N PRO A 100 11.36 10.36 -6.17
CA PRO A 100 12.79 10.39 -6.44
C PRO A 100 13.56 10.91 -5.22
N ALA A 101 14.78 10.41 -5.01
CA ALA A 101 15.64 10.92 -3.96
C ALA A 101 15.90 12.42 -4.14
N GLN A 102 15.91 13.17 -3.04
CA GLN A 102 16.20 14.61 -3.06
C GLN A 102 17.67 14.88 -3.43
N GLU A 103 18.56 13.98 -3.02
CA GLU A 103 19.98 14.05 -3.30
C GLU A 103 20.40 12.94 -4.27
N ARG A 104 21.08 13.34 -5.36
CA ARG A 104 21.66 12.42 -6.36
C ARG A 104 20.70 11.31 -6.83
N PRO A 105 19.50 11.66 -7.35
CA PRO A 105 18.46 10.70 -7.74
C PRO A 105 18.90 9.66 -8.77
N GLU A 106 19.89 9.98 -9.61
CA GLU A 106 20.43 9.06 -10.62
C GLU A 106 21.29 7.93 -10.05
N THR A 107 21.81 8.10 -8.82
CA THR A 107 22.71 7.13 -8.17
C THR A 107 22.15 6.56 -6.87
N ALA A 108 21.12 7.18 -6.32
CA ALA A 108 20.48 6.71 -5.10
C ALA A 108 19.79 5.35 -5.33
N PRO A 109 19.83 4.43 -4.34
CA PRO A 109 19.11 3.17 -4.45
C PRO A 109 17.60 3.39 -4.42
N VAL A 110 16.86 2.44 -4.99
CA VAL A 110 15.39 2.42 -4.89
C VAL A 110 14.98 1.66 -3.62
N LEU A 111 14.22 2.32 -2.74
CA LEU A 111 13.64 1.72 -1.54
C LEU A 111 12.16 1.40 -1.78
N LEU A 112 11.77 0.15 -1.50
CA LEU A 112 10.37 -0.26 -1.46
C LEU A 112 9.91 -0.36 0.00
N TRP A 113 8.91 0.44 0.38
CA TRP A 113 8.33 0.43 1.71
C TRP A 113 6.97 -0.27 1.75
N LEU A 114 6.83 -1.25 2.65
CA LEU A 114 5.61 -2.03 2.82
C LEU A 114 5.18 -1.99 4.29
N GLN A 115 3.98 -1.47 4.54
CA GLN A 115 3.42 -1.53 5.88
C GLN A 115 2.93 -2.94 6.25
N GLY A 116 2.99 -3.23 7.55
CA GLY A 116 2.66 -4.53 8.12
C GLY A 116 1.17 -4.70 8.44
N GLY A 117 0.89 -5.65 9.35
CA GLY A 117 -0.46 -5.96 9.80
C GLY A 117 -0.81 -7.43 9.66
N PRO A 118 -1.91 -7.76 8.98
CA PRO A 118 -2.06 -7.57 7.53
C PRO A 118 -3.20 -6.61 7.14
N GLY A 119 -3.14 -6.08 5.91
CA GLY A 119 -4.17 -5.18 5.36
C GLY A 119 -3.98 -3.70 5.68
N GLY A 120 -2.91 -3.33 6.41
CA GLY A 120 -2.50 -1.94 6.56
C GLY A 120 -1.99 -1.35 5.23
N THR A 121 -2.31 -0.09 4.97
CA THR A 121 -1.82 0.61 3.77
C THR A 121 -0.44 1.23 4.02
N SER A 122 0.48 1.09 3.06
CA SER A 122 1.78 1.79 3.09
C SER A 122 1.65 3.31 3.06
N MET A 123 0.48 3.84 2.71
CA MET A 123 0.19 5.27 2.84
C MET A 123 0.30 5.78 4.28
N PHE A 124 0.18 4.90 5.28
CA PHE A 124 0.44 5.26 6.66
C PHE A 124 1.90 5.70 6.86
N GLY A 125 2.87 4.90 6.39
CA GLY A 125 4.29 5.27 6.50
C GLY A 125 4.64 6.54 5.73
N LEU A 126 3.97 6.77 4.60
CA LEU A 126 4.12 7.99 3.81
C LEU A 126 3.66 9.25 4.57
N PHE A 127 2.53 9.22 5.27
CA PHE A 127 2.00 10.43 5.93
C PHE A 127 2.34 10.58 7.42
N VAL A 128 2.76 9.49 8.07
CA VAL A 128 2.90 9.44 9.53
C VAL A 128 4.31 9.11 9.98
N GLU A 129 5.10 8.41 9.17
CA GLU A 129 6.43 7.92 9.59
C GLU A 129 7.57 8.70 8.92
N HIS A 130 7.76 8.53 7.61
CA HIS A 130 9.00 8.97 6.95
C HIS A 130 8.79 9.51 5.52
N GLY A 131 7.54 9.69 5.07
CA GLY A 131 7.30 10.31 3.76
C GLY A 131 7.44 11.84 3.81
N PRO A 132 7.49 12.49 2.64
CA PRO A 132 7.87 13.89 2.53
C PRO A 132 6.76 14.88 2.90
N TYR A 133 5.58 14.37 3.31
CA TYR A 133 4.41 15.18 3.62
C TYR A 133 3.96 14.95 5.06
N VAL A 134 3.61 16.03 5.74
CA VAL A 134 2.80 16.00 6.97
C VAL A 134 1.43 16.60 6.69
N VAL A 135 0.39 15.86 7.04
CA VAL A 135 -1.01 16.30 6.90
C VAL A 135 -1.42 17.11 8.12
N LEU A 136 -1.69 18.39 7.92
CA LEU A 136 -2.17 19.29 8.97
C LEU A 136 -3.71 19.17 9.16
N LYS A 137 -4.22 19.69 10.28
CA LYS A 137 -5.67 19.64 10.62
C LYS A 137 -6.57 20.31 9.58
N ASN A 138 -6.04 21.28 8.85
CA ASN A 138 -6.70 21.98 7.74
C ASN A 138 -6.58 21.22 6.39
N LEU A 139 -6.12 19.97 6.39
CA LEU A 139 -5.94 19.11 5.22
C LEU A 139 -4.90 19.62 4.20
N THR A 140 -4.05 20.58 4.58
CA THR A 140 -2.90 20.97 3.75
C THR A 140 -1.68 20.12 4.09
N GLY A 141 -0.90 19.78 3.07
CA GLY A 141 0.41 19.16 3.26
C GLY A 141 1.47 20.22 3.55
N THR A 142 2.47 19.90 4.36
CA THR A 142 3.73 20.66 4.41
C THR A 142 4.88 19.74 4.03
N ASN A 143 5.84 20.27 3.27
CA ASN A 143 7.03 19.53 2.87
C ASN A 143 7.98 19.41 4.04
N ILE A 144 8.48 18.20 4.28
CA ILE A 144 9.60 17.97 5.18
C ILE A 144 10.72 17.30 4.38
N ALA A 145 11.92 17.82 4.50
CA ALA A 145 13.13 17.13 4.03
C ALA A 145 13.40 15.97 4.99
N ILE A 146 12.82 14.80 4.69
CA ILE A 146 13.22 13.56 5.34
C ILE A 146 14.13 12.85 4.34
N CYS A 147 15.44 12.85 4.63
CA CYS A 147 16.39 11.99 3.94
C CYS A 147 16.26 10.59 4.55
N VAL A 148 15.59 9.68 3.84
CA VAL A 148 15.64 8.24 4.10
C VAL A 148 16.56 7.61 3.07
#